data_AF-A0A951WCN0-F1
#
_entry.id   AF-A0A951WCN0-F1
#
_cell.length_a   1.000
_cell.length_b   1.000
_cell.length_c   1.000
_cell.angle_alpha   90.00
_cell.angle_beta   90.00
_cell.angle_gamma   90.00
#
_symmetry.space_group_name_H-M   'P 1'
#
loop_
_entity.id
_entity.type
_entity.pdbx_description
1 polymer ?
#
loop_
_entity_poly.entity_id
_entity_poly.type
_entity_poly.pdbx_seq_one_letter_code
_entity_poly.pdbx_strand_id
1 'polypeptide(L)'
;MRIIILYIFTCIFLYACDKNNDRDVENKLKEMEYKLAKQEHQIKEQEKSLSEPIQQGEPPKSIEIEGITYSKINGVTYTHSPCYIKNIYQNNGNYYLVADFIQRKHYYNEPGYEIINQNPKLRTFRFTPSSQITIDWKTATINQLNQYINSRDFNITVVGEKIIEISSYQS
;
A
#
# COMPACT_ATOMS: atom_id res chain seq x y z
N MET A 1 58.79 -28.19 28.61
CA MET A 1 57.56 -29.01 28.53
C MET A 1 56.25 -28.21 28.70
N ARG A 2 56.18 -27.14 29.51
CA ARG A 2 54.93 -26.36 29.74
C ARG A 2 54.44 -25.54 28.53
N ILE A 3 55.32 -25.08 27.64
CA ILE A 3 54.95 -24.24 26.47
C ILE A 3 54.29 -25.06 25.34
N ILE A 4 54.71 -26.31 25.16
CA ILE A 4 54.19 -27.20 24.10
C ILE A 4 52.73 -27.58 24.38
N ILE A 5 52.39 -27.81 25.65
CA ILE A 5 51.01 -28.13 26.07
C ILE A 5 50.07 -26.94 25.80
N LEU A 6 50.53 -25.70 26.04
CA LEU A 6 49.73 -24.50 25.79
C LEU A 6 49.42 -24.30 24.29
N TYR A 7 50.38 -24.62 23.42
CA TYR A 7 50.21 -24.53 21.97
C TYR A 7 49.23 -25.58 21.42
N ILE A 8 49.26 -26.80 21.96
CA ILE A 8 48.32 -27.85 21.56
C ILE A 8 46.89 -27.46 21.96
N PHE A 9 46.70 -26.89 23.16
CA PHE A 9 45.39 -26.44 23.61
C PHE A 9 44.83 -25.28 22.76
N THR A 10 45.65 -24.31 22.35
CA THR A 10 45.17 -23.21 21.49
C THR A 10 44.81 -23.70 20.10
N CYS A 11 45.56 -24.65 19.52
CA CYS A 11 45.22 -25.25 18.23
C CYS A 11 43.91 -26.06 18.29
N ILE A 12 43.66 -26.82 19.36
CA ILE A 12 42.40 -27.55 19.55
C ILE A 12 41.23 -26.59 19.72
N PHE A 13 41.41 -25.48 20.46
CA PHE A 13 40.36 -24.49 20.67
C PHE A 13 40.00 -23.75 19.39
N LEU A 14 41.00 -23.37 18.57
CA LEU A 14 40.77 -22.76 17.26
C LEU A 14 40.08 -23.74 16.29
N TYR A 15 40.50 -25.01 16.26
CA TYR A 15 39.87 -26.05 15.43
C TYR A 15 38.41 -26.34 15.86
N ALA A 16 38.11 -26.27 17.16
CA ALA A 16 36.76 -26.44 17.68
C ALA A 16 35.83 -25.24 17.37
N CYS A 17 36.36 -24.01 17.37
CA CYS A 17 35.61 -22.82 16.98
C CYS A 17 35.20 -22.83 15.51
N ASP A 18 36.09 -23.26 14.61
CA ASP A 18 35.80 -23.32 13.16
C ASP A 18 34.68 -24.32 12.85
N LYS A 19 34.75 -25.51 13.47
CA LYS A 19 33.76 -26.58 13.32
C LYS A 19 32.37 -26.24 13.87
N ASN A 20 32.30 -25.33 14.84
CA ASN A 20 31.04 -24.82 15.39
C ASN A 20 30.36 -23.81 14.44
N ASN A 21 31.15 -22.99 13.73
CA ASN A 21 30.63 -22.08 12.72
C ASN A 21 30.07 -22.83 11.51
N ASP A 22 30.75 -23.87 11.03
CA ASP A 22 30.25 -24.68 9.90
C ASP A 22 28.92 -25.37 10.23
N ARG A 23 28.78 -25.88 11.46
CA ARG A 23 27.50 -26.46 11.93
C ARG A 23 26.39 -25.43 12.06
N ASP A 24 26.71 -24.21 12.50
CA ASP A 24 25.72 -23.13 12.60
C ASP A 24 25.25 -22.67 11.21
N VAL A 25 26.17 -22.59 10.24
CA VAL A 25 25.83 -22.30 8.84
C VAL A 25 24.97 -23.41 8.24
N GLU A 26 25.32 -24.68 8.46
CA GLU A 26 24.55 -25.82 7.95
C GLU A 26 23.14 -25.88 8.56
N ASN A 27 23.01 -25.58 9.86
CA ASN A 27 21.70 -25.51 10.52
C ASN A 27 20.85 -24.34 9.98
N LYS A 28 21.45 -23.16 9.77
CA LYS A 28 20.76 -22.02 9.16
C LYS A 28 20.34 -22.30 7.72
N LEU A 29 21.17 -23.03 6.96
CA LEU A 29 20.83 -23.44 5.60
C LEU A 29 19.62 -24.38 5.58
N LYS A 30 19.59 -25.40 6.45
CA LYS A 30 18.42 -26.29 6.58
C LYS A 30 17.16 -25.57 7.04
N GLU A 31 17.29 -24.57 7.91
CA GLU A 31 16.16 -23.75 8.33
C GLU A 31 15.62 -22.87 7.18
N MET A 32 16.51 -22.32 6.35
CA MET A 32 16.13 -21.58 5.14
C MET A 32 15.48 -22.48 4.09
N GLU A 33 16.03 -23.67 3.83
CA GLU A 33 15.44 -24.66 2.92
C GLU A 33 14.04 -25.09 3.37
N TYR A 34 13.86 -25.33 4.67
CA TYR A 34 12.55 -25.65 5.23
C TYR A 34 11.55 -24.48 5.08
N LYS A 35 11.98 -23.24 5.31
CA LYS A 35 11.13 -22.05 5.11
C LYS A 35 10.78 -21.84 3.64
N LEU A 36 11.72 -22.08 2.73
CA LEU A 36 11.51 -21.97 1.29
C LEU A 36 10.50 -23.03 0.80
N ALA A 37 10.66 -24.28 1.22
CA ALA A 37 9.74 -25.37 0.90
C ALA A 37 8.31 -25.10 1.42
N LYS A 38 8.20 -24.48 2.61
CA LYS A 38 6.90 -24.06 3.16
C LYS A 38 6.26 -22.93 2.36
N GLN A 39 7.04 -21.96 1.89
CA GLN A 39 6.55 -20.90 1.00
C GLN A 39 6.12 -21.45 -0.37
N GLU A 40 6.90 -22.35 -0.97
CA GLU A 40 6.53 -22.99 -2.24
C GLU A 40 5.24 -23.81 -2.12
N HIS A 41 5.01 -24.49 -1.00
CA HIS A 41 3.76 -25.20 -0.74
C HIS A 41 2.57 -24.24 -0.63
N GLN A 42 2.74 -23.10 0.05
CA GLN A 42 1.69 -22.06 0.15
C GLN A 42 1.37 -21.44 -1.22
N ILE A 43 2.39 -21.18 -2.05
CA ILE A 43 2.20 -20.67 -3.42
C ILE A 43 1.47 -21.71 -4.27
N LYS A 44 1.86 -23.00 -4.20
CA LYS A 44 1.17 -24.07 -4.93
C LYS A 44 -0.27 -24.28 -4.48
N GLU A 45 -0.58 -24.11 -3.19
CA GLU A 45 -1.96 -24.15 -2.71
C GLU A 45 -2.78 -22.95 -3.21
N GLN A 46 -2.18 -21.74 -3.25
CA GLN A 46 -2.81 -20.57 -3.84
C GLN A 46 -3.04 -20.74 -5.35
N GLU A 47 -2.06 -21.26 -6.10
CA GLU A 47 -2.20 -21.57 -7.52
C GLU A 47 -3.24 -22.67 -7.77
N LYS A 48 -3.30 -23.69 -6.91
CA LYS A 48 -4.30 -24.75 -7.00
C LYS A 48 -5.71 -24.19 -6.77
N SER A 49 -5.89 -23.27 -5.81
CA SER A 49 -7.14 -22.55 -5.60
C SER A 49 -7.53 -21.60 -6.75
N LEU A 50 -6.57 -21.23 -7.61
CA LEU A 50 -6.78 -20.46 -8.83
C LEU A 50 -7.09 -21.33 -10.07
N SER A 51 -6.96 -22.65 -9.94
CA SER A 51 -7.06 -23.64 -11.04
C SER A 51 -8.27 -24.58 -10.93
N GLU A 52 -9.09 -24.45 -9.89
CA GLU A 52 -10.40 -25.10 -9.88
C GLU A 52 -11.24 -24.55 -11.04
N PRO A 53 -11.87 -25.40 -11.86
CA PRO A 53 -12.71 -24.93 -12.95
C PRO A 53 -13.82 -24.08 -12.34
N ILE A 54 -13.79 -22.78 -12.67
CA ILE A 54 -14.88 -21.84 -12.46
C ILE A 54 -16.15 -22.55 -12.91
N GLN A 55 -17.05 -22.84 -11.97
CA GLN A 55 -18.42 -23.15 -12.34
C GLN A 55 -18.86 -22.01 -13.25
N GLN A 56 -19.22 -22.32 -14.50
CA GLN A 56 -19.69 -21.36 -15.49
C GLN A 56 -20.99 -20.70 -14.98
N GLY A 57 -20.84 -19.72 -14.07
CA GLY A 57 -21.75 -18.60 -13.96
C GLY A 57 -21.51 -17.68 -15.15
N GLU A 58 -22.57 -17.03 -15.62
CA GLU A 58 -22.53 -16.10 -16.76
C GLU A 58 -21.32 -15.15 -16.65
N PRO A 59 -20.65 -14.82 -17.78
CA PRO A 59 -19.58 -13.83 -17.75
C PRO A 59 -20.10 -12.55 -17.10
N PRO A 60 -19.34 -11.89 -16.21
CA PRO A 60 -19.76 -10.61 -15.65
C PRO A 60 -20.10 -9.66 -16.80
N LYS A 61 -21.39 -9.35 -16.92
CA LYS A 61 -21.94 -8.45 -17.92
C LYS A 61 -21.40 -7.07 -17.61
N SER A 62 -20.44 -6.63 -18.43
CA SER A 62 -19.76 -5.35 -18.39
C SER A 62 -19.00 -5.05 -17.08
N ILE A 63 -17.87 -4.37 -17.20
CA ILE A 63 -17.06 -3.92 -16.07
C ILE A 63 -16.90 -2.42 -16.27
N GLU A 64 -17.21 -1.64 -15.24
CA GLU A 64 -16.93 -0.21 -15.25
C GLU A 64 -15.71 0.07 -14.37
N ILE A 65 -14.72 0.75 -14.95
CA ILE A 65 -13.51 1.16 -14.22
C ILE A 65 -13.60 2.65 -13.98
N GLU A 66 -13.80 3.02 -12.72
CA GLU A 66 -13.82 4.40 -12.26
C GLU A 66 -12.40 4.84 -11.85
N GLY A 67 -11.94 5.98 -12.37
CA GLY A 67 -10.61 6.51 -12.12
C GLY A 67 -10.59 8.04 -12.15
N ILE A 68 -9.57 8.62 -12.80
CA ILE A 68 -9.51 10.07 -13.00
C ILE A 68 -10.57 10.48 -14.01
N THR A 69 -11.54 11.29 -13.59
CA THR A 69 -12.54 11.87 -14.47
C THR A 69 -12.35 13.38 -14.57
N TYR A 70 -12.68 13.94 -15.73
CA TYR A 70 -12.57 15.38 -16.00
C TYR A 70 -13.95 15.93 -16.34
N SER A 71 -14.32 17.03 -15.69
CA SER A 71 -15.54 17.78 -16.01
C SER A 71 -15.20 19.22 -16.32
N LYS A 72 -16.00 19.87 -17.18
CA LYS A 72 -15.82 21.27 -17.53
C LYS A 72 -17.10 22.05 -17.25
N ILE A 73 -17.04 22.94 -16.26
CA ILE A 73 -18.17 23.77 -15.84
C ILE A 73 -17.75 25.22 -16.03
N ASN A 74 -18.53 26.00 -16.78
CA ASN A 74 -18.26 27.41 -17.07
C ASN A 74 -16.83 27.69 -17.55
N GLY A 75 -16.27 26.80 -18.39
CA GLY A 75 -14.91 26.95 -18.92
C GLY A 75 -13.79 26.44 -17.99
N VAL A 76 -14.09 26.15 -16.73
CA VAL A 76 -13.13 25.66 -15.73
C VAL A 76 -13.08 24.13 -15.78
N THR A 77 -11.87 23.56 -15.80
CA THR A 77 -11.67 22.10 -15.77
C THR A 77 -11.51 21.63 -14.34
N TYR A 78 -12.31 20.65 -13.97
CA TYR A 78 -12.27 19.95 -12.69
C TYR A 78 -11.78 18.53 -12.93
N THR A 79 -10.90 18.07 -12.05
CA THR A 79 -10.46 16.68 -12.03
C THR A 79 -11.01 16.03 -10.78
N HIS A 80 -11.73 14.93 -10.92
CA HIS A 80 -12.22 14.12 -9.81
C HIS A 80 -11.45 12.80 -9.80
N SER A 81 -10.99 12.38 -8.63
CA SER A 81 -10.14 11.19 -8.56
C SER A 81 -10.31 10.48 -7.22
N PRO A 82 -10.58 9.17 -7.22
CA PRO A 82 -10.65 8.38 -6.00
C PRO A 82 -9.25 8.18 -5.41
N CYS A 83 -9.14 8.26 -4.09
CA CYS A 83 -7.88 8.16 -3.38
C CYS A 83 -8.04 7.79 -1.90
N TYR A 84 -6.92 7.46 -1.27
CA TYR A 84 -6.78 7.44 0.19
C TYR A 84 -5.96 8.63 0.68
N ILE A 85 -6.42 9.28 1.73
CA ILE A 85 -5.61 10.28 2.46
C ILE A 85 -4.63 9.52 3.35
N LYS A 86 -3.33 9.64 3.03
CA LYS A 86 -2.26 8.93 3.76
C LYS A 86 -1.63 9.78 4.85
N ASN A 87 -1.49 11.07 4.61
CA ASN A 87 -0.85 11.98 5.57
C ASN A 87 -1.26 13.43 5.34
N ILE A 88 -1.28 14.20 6.41
CA ILE A 88 -1.40 15.66 6.39
C ILE A 88 -0.34 16.23 7.31
N TYR A 89 0.50 17.14 6.82
CA TYR A 89 1.58 17.72 7.61
C TYR A 89 1.78 19.20 7.29
N GLN A 90 2.46 19.90 8.20
CA GLN A 90 2.82 21.30 8.03
C GLN A 90 4.33 21.44 7.77
N ASN A 91 4.70 22.28 6.81
CA ASN A 91 6.09 22.65 6.54
C ASN A 91 6.15 24.11 6.07
N ASN A 92 6.98 24.92 6.73
CA ASN A 92 7.17 26.35 6.43
C ASN A 92 5.86 27.15 6.34
N GLY A 93 4.96 26.97 7.31
CA GLY A 93 3.66 27.65 7.36
C GLY A 93 2.63 27.20 6.32
N ASN A 94 2.99 26.25 5.45
CA ASN A 94 2.09 25.64 4.49
C ASN A 94 1.69 24.24 4.96
N TYR A 95 0.49 23.83 4.58
CA TYR A 95 0.02 22.48 4.84
C TYR A 95 0.08 21.66 3.56
N TYR A 96 0.30 20.35 3.73
CA TYR A 96 0.48 19.39 2.65
C TYR A 96 -0.39 18.17 2.90
N LEU A 97 -1.13 17.74 1.89
CA LEU A 97 -1.97 16.54 1.91
C LEU A 97 -1.38 15.54 0.94
N VAL A 98 -1.07 14.35 1.45
CA VAL A 98 -0.56 13.23 0.67
C VAL A 98 -1.71 12.28 0.39
N ALA A 99 -2.03 12.11 -0.89
CA ALA A 99 -3.07 11.21 -1.37
C ALA A 99 -2.49 10.07 -2.22
N ASP A 100 -2.97 8.86 -1.98
CA ASP A 100 -2.68 7.64 -2.75
C ASP A 100 -3.86 7.38 -3.68
N PHE A 101 -3.68 7.64 -4.98
CA PHE A 101 -4.76 7.51 -5.96
C PHE A 101 -5.04 6.06 -6.30
N ILE A 102 -6.32 5.73 -6.39
CA ILE A 102 -6.80 4.39 -6.69
C ILE A 102 -7.69 4.39 -7.93
N GLN A 103 -8.10 3.21 -8.36
CA GLN A 103 -9.19 2.98 -9.29
C GLN A 103 -10.19 2.04 -8.63
N ARG A 104 -11.46 2.14 -9.03
CA ARG A 104 -12.51 1.23 -8.58
C ARG A 104 -13.04 0.44 -9.76
N LYS A 105 -13.23 -0.85 -9.56
CA LYS A 105 -13.85 -1.73 -10.55
C LYS A 105 -15.22 -2.15 -10.03
N HIS A 106 -16.25 -1.74 -10.76
CA HIS A 106 -17.64 -2.03 -10.45
C HIS A 106 -18.14 -3.20 -11.30
N TYR A 107 -18.88 -4.10 -10.67
CA TYR A 107 -19.52 -5.23 -11.31
C TYR A 107 -21.04 -5.01 -11.28
N TYR A 108 -21.71 -4.96 -12.44
CA TYR A 108 -23.13 -4.58 -12.51
C TYR A 108 -24.08 -5.52 -11.73
N ASN A 109 -23.63 -6.73 -11.42
CA ASN A 109 -24.46 -7.76 -10.79
C ASN A 109 -24.08 -8.02 -9.32
N GLU A 110 -23.08 -7.32 -8.78
CA GLU A 110 -22.63 -7.49 -7.41
C GLU A 110 -22.62 -6.14 -6.68
N PRO A 111 -23.15 -6.07 -5.44
CA PRO A 111 -23.03 -4.87 -4.66
C PRO A 111 -21.57 -4.62 -4.26
N GLY A 112 -21.10 -3.40 -4.46
CA GLY A 112 -19.75 -2.97 -4.07
C GLY A 112 -18.79 -2.83 -5.25
N TYR A 113 -17.51 -2.67 -4.93
CA TYR A 113 -16.46 -2.45 -5.90
C TYR A 113 -15.14 -3.05 -5.42
N GLU A 114 -14.29 -3.40 -6.38
CA GLU A 114 -12.91 -3.81 -6.12
C GLU A 114 -11.99 -2.59 -6.22
N ILE A 115 -11.12 -2.40 -5.22
CA ILE A 115 -10.13 -1.32 -5.22
C ILE A 115 -8.86 -1.81 -5.89
N ILE A 116 -8.46 -1.11 -6.94
CA ILE A 116 -7.30 -1.42 -7.75
C ILE A 116 -6.30 -0.28 -7.61
N ASN A 117 -5.11 -0.56 -7.08
CA ASN A 117 -4.00 0.40 -7.07
C ASN A 117 -3.00 0.08 -8.19
N GLN A 118 -3.39 0.34 -9.44
CA GLN A 118 -2.53 0.13 -10.62
C GLN A 118 -1.52 1.27 -10.83
N ASN A 119 -1.61 2.37 -10.06
CA ASN A 119 -0.69 3.49 -10.17
C ASN A 119 -0.47 4.14 -8.78
N PRO A 120 0.38 3.53 -7.92
CA PRO A 120 0.59 3.92 -6.51
C PRO A 120 1.35 5.25 -6.34
N LYS A 121 1.21 6.16 -7.29
CA LYS A 121 1.81 7.49 -7.23
C LYS A 121 1.09 8.29 -6.17
N LEU A 122 1.76 8.42 -5.02
CA LEU A 122 1.44 9.45 -4.05
C LEU A 122 1.54 10.82 -4.72
N ARG A 123 0.51 11.65 -4.55
CA ARG A 123 0.62 13.08 -4.88
C ARG A 123 0.46 13.90 -3.63
N THR A 124 1.23 14.98 -3.59
CA THR A 124 1.22 15.93 -2.49
C THR A 124 0.60 17.23 -2.97
N PHE A 125 -0.45 17.66 -2.29
CA PHE A 125 -1.13 18.91 -2.57
C PHE A 125 -0.81 19.93 -1.49
N ARG A 126 -0.35 21.11 -1.91
CA ARG A 126 -0.08 22.22 -1.00
C ARG A 126 -1.34 23.05 -0.81
N PHE A 127 -1.64 23.40 0.43
CA PHE A 127 -2.69 24.35 0.77
C PHE A 127 -2.23 25.36 1.81
N THR A 128 -2.77 26.56 1.71
CA THR A 128 -2.55 27.67 2.63
C THR A 128 -3.61 27.67 3.73
N PRO A 129 -3.39 28.37 4.86
CA PRO A 129 -4.44 28.58 5.86
C PRO A 129 -5.72 29.23 5.32
N SER A 130 -5.63 29.96 4.19
CA SER A 130 -6.76 30.57 3.50
C SER A 130 -7.47 29.65 2.50
N SER A 131 -6.95 28.44 2.28
CA SER A 131 -7.57 27.48 1.36
C SER A 131 -8.84 26.92 1.98
N GLN A 132 -9.96 27.03 1.26
CA GLN A 132 -11.22 26.42 1.69
C GLN A 132 -11.26 24.98 1.16
N ILE A 133 -11.16 24.01 2.07
CA ILE A 133 -11.37 22.60 1.76
C ILE A 133 -12.76 22.25 2.26
N THR A 134 -13.61 21.72 1.38
CA THR A 134 -14.88 21.14 1.78
C THR A 134 -14.74 19.63 1.94
N ILE A 135 -15.36 19.07 2.99
CA ILE A 135 -15.53 17.64 3.20
C ILE A 135 -17.01 17.36 3.29
N ASP A 136 -17.53 16.47 2.46
CA ASP A 136 -18.95 16.12 2.42
C ASP A 136 -19.84 17.39 2.41
N TRP A 137 -19.49 18.34 1.53
CA TRP A 137 -20.18 19.64 1.36
C TRP A 137 -20.07 20.63 2.52
N LYS A 138 -19.22 20.36 3.52
CA LYS A 138 -18.99 21.25 4.67
C LYS A 138 -17.56 21.76 4.68
N THR A 139 -17.36 23.06 4.92
CA THR A 139 -16.00 23.60 5.11
C THR A 139 -15.32 22.89 6.28
N ALA A 140 -14.14 22.34 6.03
CA ALA A 140 -13.37 21.59 7.00
C ALA A 140 -12.16 22.38 7.50
N THR A 141 -11.90 22.26 8.80
CA THR A 141 -10.67 22.70 9.44
C THR A 141 -9.58 21.64 9.32
N ILE A 142 -8.32 22.03 9.51
CA ILE A 142 -7.18 21.10 9.47
C ILE A 142 -7.31 19.97 10.50
N ASN A 143 -7.83 20.29 11.69
CA ASN A 143 -8.05 19.28 12.73
C ASN A 143 -9.08 18.23 12.29
N GLN A 144 -10.11 18.62 11.54
CA GLN A 144 -11.08 17.69 10.98
C GLN A 144 -10.45 16.85 9.87
N LEU A 145 -9.63 17.44 9.00
CA LEU A 145 -8.87 16.73 7.98
C LEU A 145 -8.01 15.58 8.57
N ASN A 146 -7.33 15.84 9.69
CA ASN A 146 -6.49 14.82 10.36
C ASN A 146 -7.27 13.58 10.83
N GLN A 147 -8.58 13.71 11.12
CA GLN A 147 -9.42 12.59 11.53
C GLN A 147 -9.70 11.60 10.39
N TYR A 148 -9.44 11.99 9.15
CA TYR A 148 -9.73 11.18 7.96
C TYR A 148 -8.53 10.39 7.43
N ILE A 149 -7.36 10.52 8.06
CA ILE A 149 -6.16 9.76 7.68
C ILE A 149 -6.47 8.27 7.83
N ASN A 150 -6.31 7.51 6.74
CA ASN A 150 -6.55 6.07 6.67
C ASN A 150 -7.95 5.59 7.09
N SER A 151 -8.98 6.45 7.09
CA SER A 151 -10.32 6.05 7.58
C SER A 151 -11.23 5.42 6.52
N ARG A 152 -11.17 5.90 5.27
CA ARG A 152 -11.98 5.45 4.12
C ARG A 152 -11.39 5.94 2.79
N ASP A 153 -11.96 5.52 1.68
CA ASP A 153 -11.67 6.10 0.37
C ASP A 153 -12.45 7.42 0.16
N PHE A 154 -11.86 8.32 -0.61
CA PHE A 154 -12.37 9.65 -0.87
C PHE A 154 -12.26 9.97 -2.35
N ASN A 155 -13.14 10.85 -2.83
CA ASN A 155 -12.96 11.56 -4.09
C ASN A 155 -12.35 12.94 -3.79
N ILE A 156 -11.21 13.24 -4.40
CA ILE A 156 -10.65 14.59 -4.39
C ILE A 156 -11.03 15.28 -5.70
N THR A 157 -11.61 16.47 -5.58
CA THR A 157 -11.85 17.39 -6.70
C THR A 157 -10.78 18.48 -6.72
N VAL A 158 -10.09 18.61 -7.86
CA VAL A 158 -9.02 19.59 -8.07
C VAL A 158 -9.38 20.54 -9.22
N VAL A 159 -9.08 21.82 -9.04
CA VAL A 159 -9.08 22.85 -10.10
C VAL A 159 -7.67 23.40 -10.26
N GLY A 160 -7.02 23.09 -11.39
CA GLY A 160 -5.60 23.38 -11.58
C GLY A 160 -4.74 22.62 -10.56
N GLU A 161 -4.08 23.34 -9.65
CA GLU A 161 -3.26 22.76 -8.57
C GLU A 161 -3.94 22.82 -7.19
N LYS A 162 -5.21 23.27 -7.12
CA LYS A 162 -5.92 23.50 -5.86
C LYS A 162 -6.97 22.43 -5.62
N ILE A 163 -6.92 21.80 -4.45
CA ILE A 163 -8.04 20.99 -3.95
C ILE A 163 -9.18 21.95 -3.60
N ILE A 164 -10.37 21.66 -4.11
CA ILE A 164 -11.58 22.40 -3.76
C ILE A 164 -12.56 21.58 -2.92
N GLU A 165 -12.49 20.25 -3.01
CA GLU A 165 -13.40 19.34 -2.33
C GLU A 165 -12.73 17.98 -2.08
N ILE A 166 -13.05 17.38 -0.95
CA ILE A 166 -12.74 16.01 -0.57
C ILE A 166 -14.05 15.37 -0.11
N SER A 167 -14.75 14.66 -0.98
CA SER A 167 -15.98 13.97 -0.60
C SER A 167 -15.69 12.52 -0.25
N SER A 168 -16.34 12.02 0.80
CA SER A 168 -16.35 10.59 1.04
C SER A 168 -17.10 9.89 -0.07
N TYR A 169 -16.58 8.73 -0.46
CA TYR A 169 -17.36 7.87 -1.32
C TYR A 169 -18.49 7.27 -0.48
N GLN A 170 -19.73 7.73 -0.72
CA GLN A 170 -20.90 7.07 -0.17
C GLN A 170 -21.15 5.82 -1.01
N SER A 171 -20.97 4.64 -0.39
CA SER A 171 -21.53 3.38 -0.85
C SER A 171 -23.05 3.39 -0.75
#